data_AF-X1NY47-F1
#
_entry.id   AF-X1NY47-F1
#
_cell.length_a   1.000
_cell.length_b   1.000
_cell.length_c   1.000
_cell.angle_alpha   90.00
_cell.angle_beta   90.00
_cell.angle_gamma   90.00
#
_symmetry.space_group_name_H-M   'P 1'
#
loop_
_entity.id
_entity.type
_entity.pdbx_description
1 polymer ?
#
loop_
_entity_poly.entity_id
_entity_poly.type
_entity_poly.pdbx_seq_one_letter_code
_entity_poly.pdbx_strand_id
1 'polypeptide(L)' 'MVTFDEIRNEARAEWEALEHSDKPRIYIGTATCGRASGALTVLEAINSELVKRNIEAIITQVG' A
#
# COMPACT_ATOMS: atom_id res chain seq x y z
N MET A 1 -9.01 5.38 28.44
CA MET A 1 -7.94 4.43 28.14
C MET A 1 -8.51 3.47 27.13
N VAL A 2 -7.93 3.39 25.93
CA VAL A 2 -8.40 2.45 24.90
C VAL A 2 -8.04 1.04 25.37
N THR A 3 -9.00 0.14 25.33
CA THR A 3 -8.84 -1.25 25.71
C THR A 3 -8.17 -2.04 24.59
N PHE A 4 -7.58 -3.17 24.92
CA PHE A 4 -7.01 -4.07 23.92
C PHE A 4 -8.06 -4.54 22.90
N ASP A 5 -9.28 -4.82 23.35
CA ASP A 5 -10.38 -5.24 22.47
C ASP A 5 -10.78 -4.15 21.48
N GLU A 6 -10.77 -2.88 21.88
CA GLU A 6 -11.02 -1.75 20.97
C GLU A 6 -9.93 -1.66 19.89
N ILE A 7 -8.64 -1.72 20.28
CA ILE A 7 -7.50 -1.71 19.33
C ILE A 7 -7.61 -2.89 18.35
N ARG A 8 -7.93 -4.07 18.86
CA ARG A 8 -8.06 -5.28 18.04
C ARG A 8 -9.21 -5.17 17.04
N ASN A 9 -10.34 -4.61 17.47
CA ASN A 9 -11.51 -4.44 16.61
C ASN A 9 -11.24 -3.41 15.50
N GLU A 10 -10.55 -2.32 15.82
CA GLU A 10 -10.12 -1.31 14.84
C GLU A 10 -9.15 -1.91 13.81
N ALA A 11 -8.08 -2.57 14.26
CA ALA A 11 -7.12 -3.21 13.36
C ALA A 11 -7.76 -4.25 12.44
N ARG A 12 -8.75 -5.01 12.94
CA ARG A 12 -9.51 -5.96 12.11
C ARG A 12 -10.37 -5.22 11.08
N ALA A 13 -11.04 -4.14 11.46
CA ALA A 13 -11.86 -3.37 10.53
C ALA A 13 -11.01 -2.75 9.41
N GLU A 14 -9.84 -2.21 9.74
CA GLU A 14 -8.89 -1.70 8.75
C GLU A 14 -8.39 -2.81 7.81
N TRP A 15 -8.08 -3.98 8.38
CA TRP A 15 -7.62 -5.13 7.60
C TRP A 15 -8.69 -5.62 6.61
N GLU A 16 -9.93 -5.77 7.07
CA GLU A 16 -11.08 -6.15 6.22
C GLU A 16 -11.32 -5.12 5.10
N ALA A 17 -11.25 -3.82 5.42
CA ALA A 17 -11.39 -2.76 4.41
C ALA A 17 -10.26 -2.80 3.36
N LEU A 18 -9.06 -3.22 3.75
CA LEU A 18 -7.94 -3.43 2.84
C LEU A 18 -8.08 -4.71 2.03
N GLU A 19 -8.49 -5.84 2.62
CA GLU A 19 -8.67 -7.12 1.91
C GLU A 19 -9.82 -7.09 0.91
N HIS A 20 -10.91 -6.42 1.25
CA HIS A 20 -12.11 -6.31 0.42
C HIS A 20 -12.18 -5.00 -0.39
N SER A 21 -11.05 -4.31 -0.54
CA SER A 21 -11.00 -3.12 -1.39
C SER A 21 -11.18 -3.48 -2.86
N ASP A 22 -12.03 -2.73 -3.56
CA ASP A 22 -12.12 -2.80 -5.03
C ASP A 22 -10.88 -2.23 -5.73
N LYS A 23 -9.98 -1.58 -4.98
CA LYS A 23 -8.76 -0.97 -5.51
C LYS A 23 -7.62 -1.99 -5.49
N PRO A 24 -6.86 -2.14 -6.60
CA PRO A 24 -5.67 -2.98 -6.61
C PRO A 24 -4.66 -2.51 -5.56
N ARG A 25 -4.07 -3.50 -4.87
CA ARG A 25 -3.02 -3.29 -3.85
C ARG A 25 -1.66 -3.62 -4.46
N ILE A 26 -0.76 -2.66 -4.46
CA ILE A 26 0.57 -2.77 -5.08
C ILE A 26 1.62 -2.56 -3.99
N TYR A 27 2.42 -3.59 -3.74
CA TYR A 27 3.54 -3.53 -2.79
C TYR A 27 4.85 -3.32 -3.55
N ILE A 28 5.63 -2.33 -3.12
CA ILE A 28 6.91 -2.01 -3.74
C ILE A 28 8.01 -2.09 -2.68
N GLY A 29 8.95 -3.01 -2.87
CA GLY A 29 10.12 -3.17 -2.02
C GLY A 29 11.04 -1.96 -2.12
N THR A 30 10.95 -1.03 -1.17
CA THR A 30 11.77 0.19 -1.10
C THR A 30 12.72 0.21 0.10
N ALA A 31 13.06 -0.98 0.62
CA ALA A 31 14.22 -1.19 1.47
C ALA A 31 15.52 -0.65 0.82
N THR A 32 16.63 -0.65 1.54
CA THR A 32 17.95 -0.22 1.03
C THR A 32 18.35 -0.88 -0.29
N CYS A 33 18.27 -2.22 -0.38
CA CYS A 33 18.58 -2.94 -1.63
C CYS A 33 17.58 -2.59 -2.74
N GLY A 34 16.29 -2.48 -2.41
CA GLY A 34 15.25 -2.12 -3.38
C GLY A 34 15.47 -0.73 -3.99
N ARG A 35 15.80 0.26 -3.15
CA ARG A 35 16.17 1.61 -3.62
C ARG A 35 17.41 1.59 -4.49
N ALA A 36 18.46 0.87 -4.08
CA ALA A 36 19.68 0.73 -4.86
C ALA A 36 19.44 0.08 -6.23
N SER A 37 18.47 -0.83 -6.32
CA SER A 37 18.03 -1.47 -7.57
C SER A 37 17.00 -0.66 -8.38
N GLY A 38 16.67 0.57 -7.96
CA GLY A 38 15.79 1.46 -8.73
C GLY A 38 14.29 1.38 -8.39
N ALA A 39 13.92 0.85 -7.22
CA ALA A 39 12.50 0.75 -6.82
C ALA A 39 11.74 2.09 -6.80
N LEU A 40 12.44 3.21 -6.61
CA LEU A 40 11.81 4.55 -6.65
C LEU A 40 11.40 4.94 -8.08
N THR A 41 12.21 4.62 -9.07
CA THR A 41 11.86 4.84 -10.48
C THR A 41 10.65 3.99 -10.88
N VAL A 42 10.58 2.75 -10.38
CA VAL A 42 9.40 1.89 -10.56
C VAL A 42 8.15 2.48 -9.89
N LEU A 43 8.29 2.98 -8.66
CA LEU A 43 7.20 3.67 -7.94
C LEU A 43 6.68 4.88 -8.74
N GLU A 44 7.55 5.72 -9.27
CA GLU A 44 7.17 6.88 -10.08
C GLU A 44 6.48 6.48 -11.39
N ALA A 45 6.99 5.45 -12.07
CA ALA A 45 6.41 4.94 -13.30
C ALA A 45 5.00 4.37 -13.06
N ILE A 46 4.82 3.59 -11.98
CA ILE A 46 3.52 3.03 -11.59
C ILE A 46 2.52 4.15 -11.30
N ASN A 47 2.89 5.13 -10.47
CA ASN A 47 2.01 6.27 -10.17
C ASN A 47 1.59 7.02 -11.44
N SER A 48 2.56 7.28 -12.34
CA SER A 48 2.29 7.96 -13.60
C SER A 48 1.31 7.19 -14.49
N GLU A 49 1.45 5.87 -14.59
CA GLU A 49 0.55 5.03 -15.39
C GLU A 49 -0.85 4.91 -14.78
N LEU A 50 -0.96 4.82 -13.45
CA LEU A 50 -2.25 4.82 -12.76
C LEU A 50 -3.04 6.09 -13.04
N VAL A 51 -2.39 7.26 -12.96
CA VAL A 51 -3.01 8.55 -13.28
C VAL A 51 -3.44 8.60 -14.75
N LYS A 52 -2.56 8.23 -15.68
CA LYS A 52 -2.89 8.22 -17.13
C LYS A 52 -4.09 7.34 -17.47
N ARG A 53 -4.25 6.23 -16.75
CA ARG A 53 -5.32 5.25 -16.98
C ARG A 53 -6.56 5.50 -16.13
N ASN A 54 -6.53 6.53 -15.28
CA ASN A 54 -7.58 6.84 -14.32
C ASN A 54 -7.92 5.63 -13.41
N ILE A 55 -6.89 4.92 -12.95
CA ILE A 55 -7.01 3.77 -12.04
C ILE A 55 -6.60 4.22 -10.64
N GLU A 56 -7.49 4.05 -9.68
CA GLU A 56 -7.16 4.22 -8.27
C GLU A 56 -6.56 2.94 -7.72
N ALA A 57 -5.37 3.01 -7.11
CA ALA A 57 -4.69 1.87 -6.49
C ALA A 57 -4.15 2.25 -5.12
N ILE A 58 -4.03 1.26 -4.24
CA ILE A 58 -3.37 1.42 -2.94
C ILE A 58 -1.92 0.97 -3.10
N ILE A 59 -0.98 1.92 -3.08
CA ILE A 59 0.45 1.62 -3.15
C ILE A 59 1.05 1.62 -1.75
N THR A 60 1.71 0.54 -1.38
CA THR A 60 2.42 0.42 -0.10
C THR A 60 3.89 0.16 -0.35
N GLN A 61 4.72 1.10 0.11
CA GLN A 61 6.17 0.92 0.17
C GLN A 61 6.53 -0.01 1.32
N VAL A 62 7.26 -1.08 1.05
CA VAL A 62 7.58 -2.15 2.02
C VAL A 62 9.07 -2.48 2.01
N GLY A 63 9.50 -3.21 3.04
CA GLY A 63 10.88 -3.69 3.19
C GLY A 63 11.83 -2.71 3.83
#